data_AF-A0A920SX89-F1
#
_entry.id   AF-A0A920SX89-F1
#
_cell.length_a   1.000
_cell.length_b   1.000
_cell.length_c   1.000
_cell.angle_alpha   90.00
_cell.angle_beta   90.00
_cell.angle_gamma   90.00
#
_symmetry.space_group_name_H-M   'P 1'
#
loop_
_entity.id
_entity.type
_entity.pdbx_description
1 polymer ?
#
loop_
_entity_poly.entity_id
_entity_poly.type
_entity_poly.pdbx_seq_one_letter_code
_entity_poly.pdbx_strand_id
1 'polypeptide(L)'
;MGDIVDSEAVFVGPSKQKWPSKSGFPTGKNKHSDFATRTKKRRELVYVGANDGMLHAFDANTGDEVLAYLPGNLFTNKSHQGYHNLTDPNYSHRFYVNATPRVTDAFIKSHVASSKSWRTVLVGTEGAGGRGVFALDVTNPKDFKESMAQKLVLWEFTDKDDPQLGYTLSRPVIAMLPNKRWAAIFGNGYESKDKVGEAALFIVFLDGGLDGVWDEGTDYIKISTTGYGTPANRNGLSTPYL
;
A
#
# COMPACT_ATOMS: atom_id res chain seq x y z
N MET A 1 -0.63 -1.21 -20.93
CA MET A 1 0.16 -0.74 -19.77
C MET A 1 0.63 0.67 -20.06
N GLY A 2 0.44 1.56 -19.10
CA GLY A 2 1.01 2.91 -19.10
C GLY A 2 2.53 2.87 -18.95
N ASP A 3 3.15 4.04 -19.06
CA ASP A 3 4.59 4.19 -18.84
C ASP A 3 4.97 4.01 -17.37
N ILE A 4 6.19 3.51 -17.14
CA ILE A 4 6.82 3.38 -15.82
C ILE A 4 7.92 4.43 -15.75
N VAL A 5 7.73 5.44 -14.91
CA VAL A 5 8.68 6.57 -14.82
C VAL A 5 9.41 6.59 -13.48
N ASP A 6 8.65 6.63 -12.38
CA ASP A 6 9.22 6.79 -11.02
C ASP A 6 9.12 5.52 -10.15
N SER A 7 8.47 4.47 -10.66
CA SER A 7 8.35 3.19 -9.97
C SER A 7 9.50 2.27 -10.33
N GLU A 8 10.14 1.72 -9.30
CA GLU A 8 11.05 0.59 -9.44
C GLU A 8 10.26 -0.72 -9.41
N ALA A 9 10.77 -1.71 -10.13
CA ALA A 9 10.28 -3.07 -10.07
C ALA A 9 10.65 -3.75 -8.73
N VAL A 10 9.67 -4.34 -8.05
CA VAL A 10 9.85 -5.03 -6.76
C VAL A 10 9.68 -6.52 -6.93
N PHE A 11 10.76 -7.26 -6.71
CA PHE A 11 10.76 -8.72 -6.77
C PHE A 11 10.22 -9.35 -5.48
N VAL A 12 9.31 -10.31 -5.64
CA VAL A 12 8.78 -11.15 -4.57
C VAL A 12 8.88 -12.62 -4.97
N GLY A 13 9.81 -13.33 -4.35
CA GLY A 13 10.00 -14.76 -4.50
C GLY A 13 9.92 -15.47 -3.15
N PRO A 14 10.70 -16.54 -2.93
CA PRO A 14 10.90 -17.12 -1.61
C PRO A 14 11.25 -16.05 -0.57
N SER A 15 10.63 -16.10 0.62
CA SER A 15 10.98 -15.13 1.66
C SER A 15 12.42 -15.31 2.11
N LYS A 16 13.19 -14.23 1.97
CA LYS A 16 14.58 -14.11 2.44
C LYS A 16 14.71 -13.21 3.69
N GLN A 17 13.59 -12.65 4.15
CA GLN A 17 13.56 -11.82 5.36
C GLN A 17 13.89 -12.68 6.59
N LYS A 18 14.48 -12.07 7.62
CA LYS A 18 14.94 -12.77 8.82
C LYS A 18 14.32 -12.16 10.06
N TRP A 19 13.00 -12.28 10.18
CA TRP A 19 12.32 -11.85 11.41
C TRP A 19 12.68 -12.78 12.58
N PRO A 20 12.98 -12.22 13.76
CA PRO A 20 13.43 -13.03 14.88
C PRO A 20 12.28 -13.84 15.48
N SER A 21 12.62 -14.81 16.33
CA SER A 21 11.64 -15.64 17.06
C SER A 21 11.85 -15.48 18.56
N LYS A 22 11.70 -14.24 19.04
CA LYS A 22 11.89 -13.82 20.44
C LYS A 22 10.80 -12.82 20.84
N SER A 23 10.84 -12.33 22.08
CA SER A 23 9.89 -11.34 22.59
C SER A 23 9.60 -10.22 21.58
N GLY A 24 8.31 -9.93 21.36
CA GLY A 24 7.83 -9.01 20.33
C GLY A 24 7.48 -9.68 19.00
N PHE A 25 8.02 -10.86 18.69
CA PHE A 25 7.76 -11.60 17.46
C PHE A 25 7.14 -12.98 17.72
N PRO A 26 6.41 -13.55 16.74
CA PRO A 26 5.88 -14.90 16.82
C PRO A 26 6.96 -15.97 17.07
N THR A 27 6.65 -16.92 17.95
CA THR A 27 7.52 -18.07 18.29
C THR A 27 6.81 -19.41 18.05
N GLY A 28 7.48 -20.53 18.33
CA GLY A 28 6.92 -21.87 18.17
C GLY A 28 6.52 -22.15 16.72
N LYS A 29 5.31 -22.70 16.50
CA LYS A 29 4.77 -23.01 15.17
C LYS A 29 4.49 -21.78 14.28
N ASN A 30 4.50 -20.59 14.88
CA ASN A 30 4.25 -19.32 14.19
C ASN A 30 5.54 -18.56 13.88
N LYS A 31 6.72 -19.14 14.11
CA LYS A 31 8.00 -18.48 13.79
C LYS A 31 8.11 -18.16 12.29
N HIS A 32 8.78 -17.06 11.97
CA HIS A 32 8.97 -16.63 10.58
C HIS A 32 9.73 -17.65 9.74
N SER A 33 10.69 -18.37 10.32
CA SER A 33 11.46 -19.39 9.59
C SER A 33 10.61 -20.54 9.03
N ASP A 34 9.48 -20.85 9.66
CA ASP A 34 8.51 -21.81 9.10
C ASP A 34 7.75 -21.20 7.92
N PHE A 35 7.40 -19.92 7.98
CA PHE A 35 6.81 -19.19 6.85
C PHE A 35 7.78 -19.08 5.66
N ALA A 36 9.05 -18.75 5.92
CA ALA A 36 10.09 -18.73 4.90
C ALA A 36 10.25 -20.11 4.24
N THR A 37 10.15 -21.19 5.02
CA THR A 37 10.15 -22.55 4.48
C THR A 37 8.94 -22.84 3.59
N ARG A 38 7.72 -22.42 3.99
CA ARG A 38 6.50 -22.58 3.19
C ARG A 38 6.52 -21.80 1.87
N THR A 39 7.18 -20.65 1.85
CA THR A 39 7.29 -19.80 0.65
C THR A 39 8.45 -20.17 -0.26
N LYS A 40 9.28 -21.19 0.07
CA LYS A 40 10.43 -21.62 -0.75
C LYS A 40 10.12 -21.94 -2.20
N LYS A 41 8.89 -22.39 -2.49
CA LYS A 41 8.42 -22.73 -3.85
C LYS A 41 7.37 -21.74 -4.36
N ARG A 42 7.28 -20.54 -3.76
CA ARG A 42 6.39 -19.50 -4.22
C ARG A 42 6.82 -19.05 -5.61
N ARG A 43 5.85 -18.95 -6.52
CA ARG A 43 6.02 -18.36 -7.85
C ARG A 43 6.64 -16.96 -7.70
N GLU A 44 7.71 -16.73 -8.43
CA GLU A 44 8.48 -15.48 -8.36
C GLU A 44 7.82 -14.44 -9.25
N LEU A 45 7.44 -13.30 -8.65
CA LEU A 45 6.77 -12.22 -9.36
C LEU A 45 7.54 -10.91 -9.21
N VAL A 46 7.34 -10.02 -10.18
CA VAL A 46 7.84 -8.65 -10.17
C VAL A 46 6.64 -7.71 -10.18
N TYR A 47 6.57 -6.81 -9.19
CA TYR A 47 5.49 -5.83 -9.05
C TYR A 47 5.97 -4.45 -9.44
N VAL A 48 5.14 -3.69 -10.14
CA VAL A 48 5.48 -2.32 -10.56
C VAL A 48 4.23 -1.47 -10.67
N GLY A 49 4.28 -0.24 -10.17
CA GLY A 49 3.25 0.76 -10.41
C GLY A 49 3.44 1.40 -11.78
N ALA A 50 2.35 1.66 -12.49
CA ALA A 50 2.39 2.32 -13.79
C ALA A 50 1.44 3.52 -13.88
N ASN A 51 1.71 4.41 -14.84
CA ASN A 51 0.97 5.64 -15.05
C ASN A 51 -0.44 5.45 -15.64
N ASP A 52 -0.84 4.21 -15.93
CA ASP A 52 -2.24 3.87 -16.16
C ASP A 52 -3.05 3.75 -14.86
N GLY A 53 -2.43 4.08 -13.71
CA GLY A 53 -3.09 4.09 -12.41
C GLY A 53 -3.19 2.72 -11.78
N MET A 54 -2.43 1.74 -12.27
CA MET A 54 -2.51 0.36 -11.82
C MET A 54 -1.20 -0.10 -11.19
N LEU A 55 -1.31 -1.08 -10.30
CA LEU A 55 -0.19 -1.92 -9.91
C LEU A 55 -0.24 -3.21 -10.72
N HIS A 56 0.83 -3.51 -11.43
CA HIS A 56 0.96 -4.74 -12.21
C HIS A 56 1.88 -5.74 -11.51
N ALA A 57 1.62 -7.02 -11.72
CA ALA A 57 2.53 -8.10 -11.37
C ALA A 57 2.81 -9.00 -12.58
N PHE A 58 4.09 -9.25 -12.83
CA PHE A 58 4.58 -10.10 -13.90
C PHE A 58 5.28 -11.33 -13.32
N ASP A 59 5.13 -12.47 -13.99
CA ASP A 59 5.93 -13.64 -13.70
C ASP A 59 7.41 -13.38 -14.05
N ALA A 60 8.30 -13.60 -13.08
CA ALA A 60 9.71 -13.26 -13.23
C ALA A 60 10.47 -14.12 -14.26
N ASN A 61 9.92 -15.27 -14.65
CA ASN A 61 10.55 -16.20 -15.59
C ASN A 61 10.03 -16.02 -17.03
N THR A 62 8.74 -15.75 -17.17
CA THR A 62 8.03 -15.70 -18.46
C THR A 62 7.75 -14.28 -18.93
N GLY A 63 7.65 -13.32 -18.01
CA GLY A 63 7.21 -11.96 -18.30
C GLY A 63 5.70 -11.81 -18.46
N ASP A 64 4.92 -12.89 -18.31
CA ASP A 64 3.47 -12.83 -18.41
C ASP A 64 2.87 -12.01 -17.27
N GLU A 65 1.94 -11.11 -17.59
CA GLU A 65 1.16 -10.40 -16.59
C GLU A 65 0.19 -11.37 -15.88
N VAL A 66 0.23 -11.38 -14.55
CA VAL A 66 -0.58 -12.30 -13.71
C VAL A 66 -1.52 -11.59 -12.75
N LEU A 67 -1.37 -10.27 -12.58
CA LEU A 67 -2.24 -9.43 -11.77
C LEU A 67 -2.16 -7.99 -12.27
N ALA A 68 -3.33 -7.34 -12.39
CA ALA A 68 -3.46 -5.89 -12.40
C ALA A 68 -4.38 -5.51 -11.25
N TYR A 69 -3.91 -4.63 -10.37
CA TYR A 69 -4.69 -4.05 -9.30
C TYR A 69 -5.01 -2.60 -9.61
N LEU A 70 -6.29 -2.26 -9.53
CA LEU A 70 -6.84 -0.94 -9.81
C LEU A 70 -7.38 -0.37 -8.50
N PRO A 71 -6.74 0.68 -7.93
CA PRO A 71 -7.27 1.37 -6.77
C PRO A 71 -8.72 1.84 -6.99
N GLY A 72 -9.58 1.58 -6.01
CA GLY A 72 -11.03 1.77 -6.08
C GLY A 72 -11.44 3.24 -6.15
N ASN A 73 -10.73 4.10 -5.44
CA ASN A 73 -10.98 5.54 -5.40
C ASN A 73 -10.70 6.27 -6.74
N LEU A 74 -9.94 5.66 -7.65
CA LEU A 74 -9.68 6.18 -8.99
C LEU A 74 -10.82 5.89 -9.97
N PHE A 75 -11.79 5.05 -9.61
CA PHE A 75 -13.04 4.91 -10.35
C PHE A 75 -13.98 6.08 -10.04
N THR A 76 -14.16 6.96 -11.02
CA THR A 76 -14.98 8.18 -10.88
C THR A 76 -15.75 8.45 -12.16
N ASN A 77 -17.02 8.85 -12.04
CA ASN A 77 -17.85 9.21 -13.20
C ASN A 77 -17.59 10.65 -13.69
N LYS A 78 -16.61 11.35 -13.13
CA LYS A 78 -16.28 12.73 -13.48
C LYS A 78 -15.30 12.75 -14.65
N SER A 79 -15.61 13.52 -15.68
CA SER A 79 -14.70 13.76 -16.80
C SER A 79 -13.36 14.32 -16.30
N HIS A 80 -12.26 13.92 -16.96
CA HIS A 80 -10.89 14.37 -16.65
C HIS A 80 -10.39 14.04 -15.23
N GLN A 81 -10.97 13.03 -14.57
CA GLN A 81 -10.52 12.55 -13.26
C GLN A 81 -10.33 11.03 -13.26
N GLY A 82 -9.51 10.52 -12.36
CA GLY A 82 -9.28 9.08 -12.18
C GLY A 82 -8.96 8.37 -13.50
N TYR A 83 -9.55 7.20 -13.71
CA TYR A 83 -9.36 6.44 -14.97
C TYR A 83 -10.02 7.09 -16.19
N HIS A 84 -11.07 7.91 -16.04
CA HIS A 84 -11.70 8.59 -17.18
C HIS A 84 -10.72 9.53 -17.90
N ASN A 85 -9.84 10.19 -17.13
CA ASN A 85 -8.82 11.07 -17.69
C ASN A 85 -7.83 10.33 -18.61
N LEU A 86 -7.51 9.07 -18.30
CA LEU A 86 -6.59 8.24 -19.10
C LEU A 86 -7.18 7.83 -20.46
N THR A 87 -8.50 7.96 -20.60
CA THR A 87 -9.23 7.65 -21.84
C THR A 87 -9.62 8.89 -22.65
N ASP A 88 -9.24 10.09 -22.21
CA ASP A 88 -9.55 11.33 -22.88
C ASP A 88 -8.65 11.56 -24.11
N PRO A 89 -9.20 11.79 -25.32
CA PRO A 89 -8.41 12.12 -26.51
C PRO A 89 -7.52 13.36 -26.37
N ASN A 90 -7.85 14.28 -25.46
CA ASN A 90 -7.06 15.48 -25.15
C ASN A 90 -6.14 15.30 -23.94
N TYR A 91 -5.90 14.06 -23.51
CA TYR A 91 -5.03 13.75 -22.39
C TYR A 91 -3.62 14.34 -22.59
N SER A 92 -3.22 15.19 -21.64
CA SER A 92 -1.81 15.55 -21.44
C SER A 92 -1.27 14.67 -20.33
N HIS A 93 -0.06 14.12 -20.53
CA HIS A 93 0.55 13.19 -19.59
C HIS A 93 0.58 13.72 -18.16
N ARG A 94 0.10 12.89 -17.22
CA ARG A 94 0.14 13.10 -15.78
C ARG A 94 0.65 11.82 -15.12
N PHE A 95 1.39 11.96 -14.04
CA PHE A 95 1.86 10.84 -13.25
C PHE A 95 0.70 10.24 -12.42
N TYR A 96 0.57 8.91 -12.40
CA TYR A 96 -0.42 8.17 -11.59
C TYR A 96 0.25 7.32 -10.50
N VAL A 97 -0.05 6.01 -10.40
CA VAL A 97 0.54 5.03 -9.47
C VAL A 97 2.00 4.83 -9.86
N ASN A 98 2.81 5.84 -9.61
CA ASN A 98 4.20 5.94 -10.01
C ASN A 98 5.15 5.71 -8.83
N ALA A 99 4.62 5.36 -7.67
CA ALA A 99 5.45 5.12 -6.49
C ALA A 99 5.83 3.64 -6.40
N THR A 100 7.12 3.39 -6.16
CA THR A 100 7.63 2.04 -5.89
C THR A 100 6.90 1.42 -4.69
N PRO A 101 6.20 0.29 -4.87
CA PRO A 101 5.56 -0.38 -3.76
C PRO A 101 6.59 -0.87 -2.74
N ARG A 102 6.13 -1.15 -1.52
CA ARG A 102 6.97 -1.70 -0.45
C ARG A 102 6.39 -3.02 0.01
N VAL A 103 7.25 -4.02 0.08
CA VAL A 103 6.86 -5.39 0.41
C VAL A 103 7.55 -5.82 1.69
N THR A 104 6.78 -6.36 2.63
CA THR A 104 7.33 -7.00 3.81
C THR A 104 6.56 -8.26 4.20
N ASP A 105 7.22 -9.16 4.92
CA ASP A 105 6.50 -10.16 5.68
C ASP A 105 6.03 -9.57 7.00
N ALA A 106 4.75 -9.74 7.31
CA ALA A 106 4.12 -9.24 8.53
C ALA A 106 3.25 -10.32 9.16
N PHE A 107 3.20 -10.37 10.50
CA PHE A 107 2.35 -11.31 11.22
C PHE A 107 1.03 -10.64 11.61
N ILE A 108 0.02 -10.79 10.76
CA ILE A 108 -1.23 -10.01 10.80
C ILE A 108 -2.46 -10.88 10.61
N LYS A 109 -3.63 -10.33 10.95
CA LYS A 109 -4.91 -10.84 10.45
C LYS A 109 -5.03 -10.40 8.99
N SER A 110 -5.70 -11.21 8.16
CA SER A 110 -5.90 -10.96 6.73
C SER A 110 -7.24 -11.56 6.32
N HIS A 111 -7.83 -11.12 5.21
CA HIS A 111 -9.04 -11.75 4.66
C HIS A 111 -8.83 -13.20 4.20
N VAL A 112 -7.59 -13.58 3.90
CA VAL A 112 -7.24 -14.91 3.40
C VAL A 112 -7.07 -15.94 4.54
N ALA A 113 -6.93 -15.52 5.81
CA ALA A 113 -6.73 -16.43 6.96
C ALA A 113 -7.66 -16.09 8.12
N SER A 114 -8.20 -17.13 8.75
CA SER A 114 -9.09 -17.01 9.91
C SER A 114 -8.39 -16.53 11.19
N SER A 115 -7.07 -16.64 11.27
CA SER A 115 -6.25 -16.22 12.42
C SER A 115 -4.99 -15.48 11.98
N LYS A 116 -4.33 -14.79 12.93
CA LYS A 116 -3.07 -14.10 12.64
C LYS A 116 -2.03 -15.09 12.14
N SER A 117 -1.42 -14.76 11.01
CA SER A 117 -0.38 -15.57 10.37
C SER A 117 0.59 -14.68 9.61
N TRP A 118 1.77 -15.22 9.27
CA TRP A 118 2.71 -14.50 8.42
C TRP A 118 2.14 -14.36 7.02
N ARG A 119 2.11 -13.12 6.53
CA ARG A 119 1.70 -12.71 5.19
C ARG A 119 2.81 -11.92 4.54
N THR A 120 2.97 -12.03 3.24
CA THR A 120 3.74 -11.07 2.46
C THR A 120 2.79 -9.98 2.00
N VAL A 121 2.95 -8.79 2.56
CA VAL A 121 2.09 -7.63 2.32
C VAL A 121 2.81 -6.65 1.41
N LEU A 122 2.12 -6.22 0.36
CA LEU A 122 2.55 -5.14 -0.51
C LEU A 122 1.75 -3.89 -0.17
N VAL A 123 2.43 -2.78 0.11
CA VAL A 123 1.82 -1.47 0.29
C VAL A 123 2.24 -0.57 -0.87
N GLY A 124 1.26 -0.03 -1.59
CA GLY A 124 1.46 0.90 -2.69
C GLY A 124 0.81 2.24 -2.40
N THR A 125 1.25 3.28 -3.11
CA THR A 125 0.64 4.62 -3.05
C THR A 125 0.24 5.06 -4.45
N GLU A 126 -0.76 5.93 -4.53
CA GLU A 126 -1.31 6.39 -5.81
C GLU A 126 -0.51 7.51 -6.47
N GLY A 127 0.57 7.97 -5.83
CA GLY A 127 1.44 9.00 -6.36
C GLY A 127 0.68 10.30 -6.63
N ALA A 128 0.85 10.85 -7.82
CA ALA A 128 0.15 12.06 -8.26
C ALA A 128 -1.23 11.76 -8.88
N GLY A 129 -1.57 10.49 -9.11
CA GLY A 129 -2.82 10.08 -9.74
C GLY A 129 -4.02 10.14 -8.81
N GLY A 130 -3.76 10.02 -7.50
CA GLY A 130 -4.80 10.00 -6.50
C GLY A 130 -4.27 10.21 -5.08
N ARG A 131 -5.21 10.17 -4.14
CA ARG A 131 -4.98 10.46 -2.72
C ARG A 131 -5.32 9.23 -1.92
N GLY A 132 -4.45 8.25 -2.02
CA GLY A 132 -4.66 6.98 -1.37
C GLY A 132 -3.39 6.16 -1.22
N VAL A 133 -3.50 5.23 -0.29
CA VAL A 133 -2.54 4.17 0.01
C VAL A 133 -3.34 2.89 0.07
N PHE A 134 -2.81 1.81 -0.49
CA PHE A 134 -3.48 0.52 -0.50
C PHE A 134 -2.53 -0.57 -0.04
N ALA A 135 -3.09 -1.64 0.53
CA ALA A 135 -2.34 -2.81 0.95
C ALA A 135 -2.95 -4.10 0.37
N LEU A 136 -2.10 -4.96 -0.18
CA LEU A 136 -2.46 -6.24 -0.77
C LEU A 136 -1.77 -7.39 -0.04
N ASP A 137 -2.49 -8.49 0.19
CA ASP A 137 -1.90 -9.78 0.54
C ASP A 137 -1.42 -10.49 -0.73
N VAL A 138 -0.12 -10.39 -0.98
CA VAL A 138 0.57 -11.01 -2.13
C VAL A 138 1.26 -12.32 -1.74
N THR A 139 0.82 -12.95 -0.64
CA THR A 139 1.49 -14.14 -0.09
C THR A 139 1.53 -15.29 -1.09
N ASN A 140 0.44 -15.51 -1.83
CA ASN A 140 0.28 -16.68 -2.69
C ASN A 140 -0.26 -16.28 -4.08
N PRO A 141 0.60 -16.22 -5.10
CA PRO A 141 0.21 -15.90 -6.47
C PRO A 141 -0.86 -16.82 -7.08
N LYS A 142 -1.08 -18.03 -6.53
CA LYS A 142 -2.17 -18.93 -7.00
C LYS A 142 -3.57 -18.41 -6.63
N ASP A 143 -3.65 -17.43 -5.74
CA ASP A 143 -4.89 -16.79 -5.34
C ASP A 143 -5.22 -15.57 -6.23
N PHE A 144 -4.41 -15.27 -7.25
CA PHE A 144 -4.68 -14.19 -8.22
C PHE A 144 -5.71 -14.64 -9.25
N LYS A 145 -6.96 -14.73 -8.78
CA LYS A 145 -8.14 -15.15 -9.54
C LYS A 145 -9.35 -14.39 -9.03
N GLU A 146 -10.34 -14.20 -9.90
CA GLU A 146 -11.54 -13.41 -9.63
C GLU A 146 -12.25 -13.81 -8.32
N SER A 147 -12.40 -15.11 -8.06
CA SER A 147 -13.04 -15.63 -6.84
C SER A 147 -12.34 -15.29 -5.52
N MET A 148 -11.11 -14.79 -5.59
CA MET A 148 -10.31 -14.38 -4.44
C MET A 148 -10.05 -12.87 -4.40
N ALA A 149 -10.47 -12.10 -5.42
CA ALA A 149 -10.13 -10.69 -5.56
C ALA A 149 -10.46 -9.86 -4.30
N GLN A 150 -11.66 -10.06 -3.74
CA GLN A 150 -12.10 -9.38 -2.51
C GLN A 150 -11.26 -9.71 -1.26
N LYS A 151 -10.49 -10.80 -1.29
CA LYS A 151 -9.62 -11.22 -0.17
C LYS A 151 -8.17 -10.79 -0.35
N LEU A 152 -7.75 -10.46 -1.58
CA LEU A 152 -6.39 -10.01 -1.86
C LEU A 152 -6.16 -8.59 -1.35
N VAL A 153 -7.19 -7.74 -1.46
CA VAL A 153 -7.14 -6.37 -0.96
C VAL A 153 -7.31 -6.39 0.55
N LEU A 154 -6.29 -6.00 1.30
CA LEU A 154 -6.42 -5.82 2.75
C LEU A 154 -7.28 -4.59 3.02
N TRP A 155 -6.88 -3.45 2.45
CA TRP A 155 -7.57 -2.18 2.60
C TRP A 155 -7.08 -1.13 1.60
N GLU A 156 -7.88 -0.08 1.44
CA GLU A 156 -7.53 1.20 0.84
C GLU A 156 -7.79 2.31 1.88
N PHE A 157 -6.82 3.19 2.07
CA PHE A 157 -6.91 4.35 2.95
C PHE A 157 -6.77 5.62 2.12
N THR A 158 -7.78 6.48 2.16
CA THR A 158 -7.96 7.58 1.21
C THR A 158 -8.29 8.89 1.92
N ASP A 159 -8.37 9.97 1.14
CA ASP A 159 -8.82 11.28 1.62
C ASP A 159 -10.30 11.34 2.03
N LYS A 160 -11.08 10.27 1.78
CA LYS A 160 -12.44 10.09 2.33
C LYS A 160 -12.40 9.62 3.78
N ASP A 161 -11.37 8.86 4.14
CA ASP A 161 -11.17 8.30 5.47
C ASP A 161 -10.51 9.34 6.38
N ASP A 162 -9.52 10.08 5.84
CA ASP A 162 -8.95 11.25 6.51
C ASP A 162 -8.64 12.39 5.52
N PRO A 163 -9.29 13.56 5.62
CA PRO A 163 -9.12 14.64 4.65
C PRO A 163 -7.72 15.26 4.63
N GLN A 164 -6.87 14.97 5.63
CA GLN A 164 -5.49 15.43 5.67
C GLN A 164 -4.59 14.61 4.72
N LEU A 165 -5.07 13.47 4.20
CA LEU A 165 -4.37 12.74 3.15
C LEU A 165 -4.45 13.48 1.80
N GLY A 166 -3.28 13.73 1.24
CA GLY A 166 -3.06 14.36 -0.06
C GLY A 166 -2.52 13.37 -1.09
N TYR A 167 -1.84 13.89 -2.11
CA TYR A 167 -1.13 13.08 -3.10
C TYR A 167 0.08 12.41 -2.47
N THR A 168 0.06 11.09 -2.48
CA THR A 168 0.96 10.21 -1.72
C THR A 168 2.21 9.89 -2.53
N LEU A 169 3.05 10.90 -2.75
CA LEU A 169 4.35 10.77 -3.44
C LEU A 169 5.42 10.05 -2.61
N SER A 170 5.17 9.91 -1.31
CA SER A 170 6.10 9.29 -0.36
C SER A 170 6.10 7.77 -0.47
N ARG A 171 7.27 7.13 -0.35
CA ARG A 171 7.39 5.67 -0.26
C ARG A 171 7.11 5.25 1.19
N PRO A 172 6.11 4.41 1.48
CA PRO A 172 5.78 4.03 2.85
C PRO A 172 6.88 3.18 3.48
N VAL A 173 7.13 3.35 4.78
CA VAL A 173 7.96 2.41 5.55
C VAL A 173 7.04 1.41 6.25
N ILE A 174 7.36 0.13 6.19
CA ILE A 174 6.60 -0.90 6.91
C ILE A 174 7.43 -1.43 8.07
N ALA A 175 6.90 -1.31 9.29
CA ALA A 175 7.61 -1.69 10.50
C ALA A 175 6.68 -2.27 11.56
N MET A 176 7.27 -3.02 12.50
CA MET A 176 6.58 -3.46 13.72
C MET A 176 6.79 -2.43 14.83
N LEU A 177 5.69 -1.97 15.43
CA LEU A 177 5.69 -0.93 16.46
C LEU A 177 5.78 -1.52 17.88
N PRO A 178 6.07 -0.71 18.91
CA PRO A 178 6.16 -1.17 20.31
C PRO A 178 4.89 -1.87 20.83
N ASN A 179 3.73 -1.55 20.27
CA ASN A 179 2.46 -2.22 20.56
C ASN A 179 2.32 -3.61 19.89
N LYS A 180 3.39 -4.09 19.23
CA LYS A 180 3.48 -5.39 18.53
C LYS A 180 2.53 -5.52 17.34
N ARG A 181 2.12 -4.40 16.75
CA ARG A 181 1.37 -4.35 15.49
C ARG A 181 2.26 -3.87 14.36
N TRP A 182 2.01 -4.39 13.17
CA TRP A 182 2.66 -3.96 11.95
C TRP A 182 1.91 -2.77 11.35
N ALA A 183 2.65 -1.75 10.92
CA ALA A 183 2.07 -0.56 10.33
C ALA A 183 2.83 -0.12 9.08
N ALA A 184 2.09 0.43 8.13
CA ALA A 184 2.60 1.29 7.07
C ALA A 184 2.69 2.72 7.60
N ILE A 185 3.85 3.34 7.45
CA ILE A 185 4.17 4.66 7.98
C ILE A 185 4.54 5.56 6.81
N PHE A 186 3.81 6.65 6.62
CA PHE A 186 4.00 7.55 5.49
C PHE A 186 3.54 8.97 5.86
N GLY A 187 4.11 9.97 5.20
CA GLY A 187 3.63 11.34 5.33
C GLY A 187 2.33 11.56 4.57
N ASN A 188 1.55 12.56 4.97
CA ASN A 188 0.25 12.88 4.41
C ASN A 188 0.28 13.27 2.92
N GLY A 189 1.45 13.59 2.38
CA GLY A 189 1.58 14.03 1.00
C GLY A 189 1.12 15.46 0.79
N TYR A 190 0.94 15.84 -0.47
CA TYR A 190 0.70 17.24 -0.87
C TYR A 190 -0.75 17.52 -1.24
N GLU A 191 -1.15 18.79 -1.20
CA GLU A 191 -2.49 19.24 -1.61
C GLU A 191 -3.63 18.53 -0.87
N SER A 192 -3.48 18.24 0.43
CA SER A 192 -4.54 17.67 1.27
C SER A 192 -5.86 18.44 1.18
N LYS A 193 -6.99 17.81 1.49
CA LYS A 193 -8.33 18.45 1.45
C LYS A 193 -8.71 19.10 2.77
N ASP A 194 -7.90 18.93 3.80
CA ASP A 194 -8.14 19.50 5.10
C ASP A 194 -8.13 21.04 5.07
N LYS A 195 -8.73 21.61 6.10
CA LYS A 195 -8.87 23.06 6.26
C LYS A 195 -7.71 23.69 7.04
N VAL A 196 -6.83 22.88 7.63
CA VAL A 196 -5.71 23.36 8.43
C VAL A 196 -4.47 23.51 7.55
N GLY A 197 -4.27 22.58 6.61
CA GLY A 197 -3.14 22.57 5.70
C GLY A 197 -1.84 22.18 6.38
N GLU A 198 -1.90 21.47 7.51
CA GLU A 198 -0.72 21.02 8.23
C GLU A 198 -0.16 19.71 7.64
N ALA A 199 1.15 19.55 7.75
CA ALA A 199 1.79 18.28 7.46
C ALA A 199 1.46 17.26 8.58
N ALA A 200 1.28 16.00 8.20
CA ALA A 200 1.04 14.91 9.15
C ALA A 200 1.81 13.65 8.78
N LEU A 201 2.14 12.86 9.79
CA LEU A 201 2.61 11.49 9.67
C LEU A 201 1.43 10.55 9.95
N PHE A 202 1.15 9.67 9.00
CA PHE A 202 0.20 8.58 9.17
C PHE A 202 0.93 7.30 9.55
N ILE A 203 0.35 6.58 10.51
CA ILE A 203 0.72 5.24 10.94
C ILE A 203 -0.52 4.38 10.77
N VAL A 204 -0.64 3.70 9.63
CA VAL A 204 -1.80 2.86 9.31
C VAL A 204 -1.46 1.41 9.63
N PHE A 205 -2.21 0.78 10.53
CA PHE A 205 -1.96 -0.61 10.90
C PHE A 205 -2.35 -1.54 9.76
N LEU A 206 -1.47 -2.51 9.44
CA LEU A 206 -1.74 -3.47 8.36
C LEU A 206 -2.94 -4.38 8.63
N ASP A 207 -3.31 -4.55 9.91
CA ASP A 207 -4.49 -5.27 10.35
C ASP A 207 -5.69 -4.37 10.70
N GLY A 208 -5.58 -3.05 10.48
CA GLY A 208 -6.67 -2.09 10.62
C GLY A 208 -7.49 -1.96 9.33
N GLY A 209 -8.71 -1.45 9.45
CA GLY A 209 -9.60 -1.20 8.31
C GLY A 209 -10.08 -2.46 7.58
N LEU A 210 -9.78 -3.65 8.10
CA LEU A 210 -10.17 -4.92 7.48
C LEU A 210 -11.68 -5.17 7.50
N ASP A 211 -12.44 -4.42 8.27
CA ASP A 211 -13.91 -4.44 8.25
C ASP A 211 -14.52 -3.38 7.34
N GLY A 212 -13.69 -2.58 6.66
CA GLY A 212 -14.10 -1.48 5.79
C GLY A 212 -14.45 -0.20 6.55
N VAL A 213 -14.15 -0.11 7.85
CA VAL A 213 -14.32 1.10 8.67
C VAL A 213 -12.95 1.57 9.15
N TRP A 214 -12.72 2.88 9.15
CA TRP A 214 -11.45 3.47 9.58
C TRP A 214 -11.63 4.30 10.84
N ASP A 215 -11.14 3.78 11.97
CA ASP A 215 -11.19 4.47 13.26
C ASP A 215 -9.80 5.02 13.65
N GLU A 216 -9.69 6.34 13.79
CA GLU A 216 -8.48 6.99 14.31
C GLU A 216 -8.23 6.54 15.77
N GLY A 217 -6.99 6.19 16.09
CA GLY A 217 -6.57 5.62 17.38
C GLY A 217 -6.62 4.09 17.43
N THR A 218 -7.38 3.43 16.55
CA THR A 218 -7.49 1.96 16.50
C THR A 218 -6.89 1.39 15.21
N ASP A 219 -7.32 1.86 14.05
CA ASP A 219 -6.85 1.38 12.75
C ASP A 219 -5.68 2.17 12.20
N TYR A 220 -5.61 3.44 12.56
CA TYR A 220 -4.48 4.30 12.24
C TYR A 220 -4.23 5.32 13.34
N ILE A 221 -3.02 5.87 13.36
CA ILE A 221 -2.64 7.00 14.21
C ILE A 221 -2.15 8.11 13.28
N LYS A 222 -2.57 9.34 13.56
CA LYS A 222 -2.10 10.53 12.87
C LYS A 222 -1.32 11.41 13.83
N ILE A 223 -0.15 11.88 13.39
CA ILE A 223 0.70 12.80 14.13
C ILE A 223 0.88 14.06 13.28
N SER A 224 0.18 15.13 13.63
CA SER A 224 0.29 16.42 12.94
C SER A 224 1.48 17.24 13.45
N THR A 225 2.15 17.95 12.56
CA THR A 225 3.32 18.77 12.93
C THR A 225 2.98 20.01 13.76
N THR A 226 1.69 20.35 13.91
CA THR A 226 1.10 21.46 14.69
C THR A 226 1.81 22.80 14.48
N GLY A 227 1.16 23.73 13.77
CA GLY A 227 1.66 25.09 13.55
C GLY A 227 2.58 25.28 12.33
N TYR A 228 2.74 24.25 11.48
CA TYR A 228 3.51 24.32 10.24
C TYR A 228 2.63 24.01 9.02
N GLY A 229 2.01 25.06 8.47
CA GLY A 229 1.11 25.01 7.32
C GLY A 229 -0.10 25.94 7.53
N THR A 230 -0.79 26.30 6.44
CA THR A 230 -2.06 27.06 6.51
C THR A 230 -3.02 26.57 5.43
N PRO A 231 -4.33 26.84 5.50
CA PRO A 231 -5.24 26.53 4.41
C PRO A 231 -4.87 27.17 3.06
N ALA A 232 -4.14 28.30 3.07
CA ALA A 232 -3.65 28.96 1.85
C ALA A 232 -2.32 28.37 1.33
N ASN A 233 -1.48 27.86 2.23
CA ASN A 233 -0.19 27.24 1.93
C ASN A 233 -0.12 25.90 2.67
N ARG A 234 -0.71 24.86 2.05
CA ARG A 234 -0.77 23.53 2.63
C ARG A 234 0.60 22.88 2.62
N ASN A 235 1.00 22.36 3.78
CA ASN A 235 2.26 21.68 3.98
C ASN A 235 2.07 20.16 3.86
N GLY A 236 3.08 19.47 3.34
CA GLY A 236 3.07 18.03 3.14
C GLY A 236 4.33 17.40 3.72
N LEU A 237 4.18 16.28 4.42
CA LEU A 237 5.33 15.51 4.88
C LEU A 237 5.76 14.49 3.80
N SER A 238 7.03 14.55 3.42
CA SER A 238 7.66 13.56 2.54
C SER A 238 8.05 12.28 3.30
N THR A 239 8.54 11.26 2.58
CA THR A 239 8.91 9.95 3.12
C THR A 239 9.71 10.03 4.44
N PRO A 240 9.22 9.42 5.54
CA PRO A 240 10.04 9.23 6.72
C PRO A 240 11.14 8.20 6.42
N TYR A 241 12.40 8.52 6.75
CA TYR A 241 13.50 7.57 6.67
C TYR A 241 13.76 7.01 8.07
N LEU A 242 13.76 5.68 8.19
CA LEU A 242 14.04 4.94 9.43
C LEU A 242 15.44 4.31 9.38
#